data_AF-A0A7X4FRT5-F1
#
_entry.id   AF-A0A7X4FRT5-F1
#
_cell.length_a   1.000
_cell.length_b   1.000
_cell.length_c   1.000
_cell.angle_alpha   90.00
_cell.angle_beta   90.00
_cell.angle_gamma   90.00
#
_symmetry.space_group_name_H-M   'P 1'
#
loop_
_entity.id
_entity.type
_entity.pdbx_description
1 polymer ?
#
loop_
_entity_poly.entity_id
_entity_poly.type
_entity_poly.pdbx_seq_one_letter_code
_entity_poly.pdbx_strand_id
1 'polypeptide(L)' 'TPFFNGYRPQFYLRTTDGTGVANLPEGVEMVMPGDNVTISVELITPVALEKGLRFAIREGGRTVGSGTITEIVDD' A
#
# COMPACT_ATOMS: atom_id res chain seq x y z
N THR A 1 -10.80 9.98 -1.60
CA THR A 1 -10.07 11.19 -1.16
C THR A 1 -8.61 11.00 -1.53
N PRO A 2 -7.85 12.08 -1.79
CA PRO A 2 -6.41 11.94 -2.01
C PRO A 2 -5.72 11.42 -0.74
N PHE A 3 -4.57 10.77 -0.92
CA PHE A 3 -3.68 10.43 0.18
C PHE A 3 -2.27 10.98 -0.06
N PHE A 4 -1.54 11.17 1.04
CA PHE A 4 -0.25 11.85 1.08
C PHE A 4 0.85 10.89 1.54
N ASN A 5 2.10 11.35 1.48
CA ASN A 5 3.22 10.60 2.03
C ASN A 5 3.03 10.29 3.53
N GLY A 6 3.43 9.08 3.96
CA GLY A 6 3.23 8.62 5.34
C GLY A 6 1.82 8.13 5.66
N TYR A 7 0.99 7.92 4.63
CA TYR A 7 -0.37 7.38 4.76
C TYR A 7 -0.36 5.98 5.40
N ARG A 8 -1.25 5.72 6.38
CA ARG A 8 -1.24 4.48 7.20
C ARG A 8 -2.53 3.65 7.12
N PRO A 9 -2.85 3.03 5.97
CA PRO A 9 -4.03 2.19 5.81
C PRO A 9 -3.81 0.74 6.27
N GLN A 10 -4.86 -0.06 6.17
CA GLN A 10 -4.78 -1.52 6.24
C GLN A 10 -4.52 -2.10 4.83
N PHE A 11 -3.53 -2.96 4.70
CA PHE A 11 -3.23 -3.72 3.48
C PHE A 11 -3.80 -5.14 3.63
N TYR A 12 -4.80 -5.45 2.82
CA TYR A 12 -5.46 -6.75 2.76
C TYR A 12 -4.69 -7.65 1.79
N LEU A 13 -3.86 -8.53 2.33
CA LEU A 13 -2.95 -9.44 1.64
C LEU A 13 -3.55 -10.86 1.66
N ARG A 14 -4.47 -11.12 0.72
CA ARG A 14 -5.28 -12.37 0.63
C ARG A 14 -6.08 -12.71 1.90
N THR A 15 -5.45 -13.36 2.88
CA THR A 15 -6.09 -13.82 4.12
C THR A 15 -5.53 -13.11 5.36
N THR A 16 -4.55 -12.23 5.18
CA THR A 16 -3.88 -11.51 6.27
C THR A 16 -4.05 -10.00 6.07
N ASP A 17 -4.31 -9.30 7.16
CA ASP A 17 -4.32 -7.84 7.21
C ASP A 17 -3.04 -7.33 7.88
N GLY A 18 -2.38 -6.36 7.26
CA GLY A 18 -1.22 -5.69 7.82
C GLY A 18 -1.39 -4.18 7.74
N THR A 19 -1.15 -3.47 8.85
CA THR A 19 -1.01 -2.02 8.79
C THR A 19 0.35 -1.69 8.19
N GLY A 20 0.39 -0.76 7.25
CA GLY A 20 1.64 -0.33 6.63
C GLY A 20 1.68 1.18 6.41
N VAL A 21 2.88 1.71 6.20
CA VAL A 21 3.12 3.11 5.85
C VAL A 21 3.40 3.16 4.34
N ALA A 22 2.58 3.90 3.60
CA ALA A 22 2.79 4.17 2.19
C ALA A 22 3.70 5.38 2.02
N ASN A 23 4.81 5.17 1.31
CA ASN A 23 5.77 6.19 0.95
C ASN A 23 5.65 6.51 -0.55
N LEU A 24 5.44 7.79 -0.86
CA LEU A 24 5.28 8.26 -2.23
C LEU A 24 6.66 8.47 -2.89
N PRO A 25 6.75 8.36 -4.23
CA PRO A 25 7.97 8.72 -4.95
C PRO A 25 8.38 10.18 -4.72
N GLU A 26 9.67 10.47 -4.87
CA GLU A 26 10.17 11.84 -4.80
C GLU A 26 9.45 12.76 -5.80
N GLY A 27 9.07 13.96 -5.35
CA GLY A 27 8.31 14.92 -6.14
C GLY A 27 6.80 14.64 -6.24
N VAL A 28 6.30 13.53 -5.71
CA VAL A 28 4.86 13.24 -5.64
C VAL A 28 4.32 13.64 -4.26
N GLU A 29 3.62 14.77 -4.22
CA GLU A 29 3.05 15.29 -2.97
C GLU A 29 1.80 14.51 -2.50
N MET A 30 0.97 14.08 -3.46
CA MET A 30 -0.28 13.36 -3.18
C MET A 30 -0.71 12.48 -4.36
N VAL A 31 -1.55 11.50 -4.07
CA VAL A 31 -2.16 10.59 -5.05
C VAL A 31 -3.66 10.80 -5.07
N MET A 32 -4.24 11.03 -6.24
CA MET A 32 -5.67 11.27 -6.41
C MET A 32 -6.43 9.95 -6.65
N PRO A 33 -7.73 9.88 -6.29
CA PRO A 33 -8.57 8.74 -6.68
C PRO A 33 -8.61 8.58 -8.19
N GLY A 34 -8.25 7.39 -8.68
CA GLY A 34 -8.18 7.06 -10.10
C GLY A 34 -6.76 7.04 -10.68
N ASP A 35 -5.77 7.54 -9.95
CA ASP A 35 -4.37 7.52 -10.40
C ASP A 35 -3.77 6.11 -10.29
N ASN A 36 -2.83 5.84 -11.20
CA ASN A 36 -1.94 4.68 -11.13
C ASN A 36 -0.55 5.16 -10.70
N VAL A 37 -0.05 4.63 -9.59
CA VAL A 37 1.24 5.04 -9.00
C VAL A 37 1.97 3.82 -8.45
N THR A 38 3.31 3.86 -8.51
CA THR A 38 4.17 2.92 -7.78
C THR A 38 4.57 3.57 -6.47
N ILE A 39 4.35 2.88 -5.35
CA ILE A 39 4.68 3.34 -4.00
C ILE A 39 5.54 2.30 -3.30
N SER A 40 6.36 2.72 -2.34
CA SER A 40 6.97 1.80 -1.38
C SER A 40 6.07 1.69 -0.15
N VAL A 41 5.98 0.50 0.43
CA VAL A 41 5.15 0.24 1.61
C VAL A 41 5.98 -0.47 2.66
N GLU A 42 6.01 0.09 3.85
CA GLU A 42 6.64 -0.51 5.02
C GLU A 42 5.55 -1.12 5.91
N LEU A 43 5.55 -2.45 6.07
CA LEU A 43 4.59 -3.14 6.94
C LEU A 43 5.06 -3.08 8.40
N ILE A 44 4.15 -2.71 9.32
CA ILE A 44 4.46 -2.61 10.75
C ILE A 44 4.75 -3.99 11.37
N THR A 45 4.11 -5.02 10.83
CA THR A 45 4.29 -6.41 11.27
C THR A 45 4.77 -7.27 10.11
N PRO A 46 5.66 -8.24 10.35
CA PRO A 46 6.09 -9.18 9.31
C PRO A 46 4.90 -9.93 8.71
N VAL A 47 4.82 -9.95 7.39
CA VAL A 47 3.83 -10.73 6.62
C VAL A 47 4.56 -11.48 5.53
N ALA A 48 4.14 -12.71 5.24
CA ALA A 48 4.66 -13.45 4.11
C ALA A 48 4.21 -12.80 2.79
N LEU A 49 5.17 -12.29 2.00
CA LEU A 49 4.93 -11.62 0.73
C LEU A 49 5.47 -12.44 -0.44
N GLU A 50 4.85 -12.26 -1.61
CA GLU A 50 5.28 -12.86 -2.87
C GLU A 50 5.18 -11.81 -3.99
N LYS A 51 6.17 -11.75 -4.88
CA LYS A 51 6.07 -10.89 -6.08
C LYS A 51 4.87 -11.35 -6.93
N GLY A 52 4.10 -10.40 -7.44
CA GLY A 52 2.85 -10.67 -8.16
C GLY A 52 1.63 -10.89 -7.27
N LEU A 53 1.80 -10.93 -5.94
CA LEU A 53 0.68 -10.97 -5.01
C LEU A 53 -0.17 -9.71 -5.16
N ARG A 54 -1.48 -9.91 -5.36
CA ARG A 54 -2.46 -8.82 -5.38
C ARG A 54 -2.91 -8.48 -3.97
N PHE A 55 -3.12 -7.20 -3.71
CA PHE A 55 -3.61 -6.70 -2.44
C PHE A 55 -4.66 -5.61 -2.63
N ALA A 56 -5.42 -5.33 -1.56
CA ALA A 56 -6.31 -4.19 -1.49
C ALA A 56 -5.88 -3.26 -0.35
N ILE A 57 -6.06 -1.96 -0.54
CA ILE A 57 -5.84 -0.94 0.48
C ILE A 57 -7.20 -0.58 1.07
N ARG A 58 -7.33 -0.69 2.39
CA ARG A 58 -8.58 -0.45 3.11
C ARG A 58 -8.43 0.62 4.19
N GLU A 59 -9.42 1.49 4.28
CA GLU A 59 -9.55 2.52 5.31
C GLU A 59 -11.00 2.58 5.79
N GLY A 60 -11.21 2.63 7.11
CA GLY A 60 -12.55 2.70 7.68
C GLY A 60 -13.50 1.59 7.20
N GLY A 61 -12.95 0.41 6.89
CA GLY A 61 -13.69 -0.73 6.35
C GLY A 61 -13.97 -0.70 4.83
N ARG A 62 -13.60 0.37 4.12
CA ARG A 62 -13.82 0.52 2.67
C ARG A 62 -12.53 0.27 1.88
N THR A 63 -12.66 -0.33 0.70
CA THR A 63 -11.53 -0.43 -0.24
C THR A 63 -11.32 0.92 -0.93
N VAL A 64 -10.11 1.46 -0.79
CA VAL A 64 -9.71 2.77 -1.35
C VAL A 64 -8.68 2.64 -2.47
N GLY A 65 -8.04 1.47 -2.59
CA GLY A 65 -7.09 1.18 -3.66
C GLY A 65 -6.87 -0.32 -3.82
N SER A 66 -6.23 -0.69 -4.92
CA SER A 66 -5.79 -2.05 -5.19
C SER A 66 -4.42 -2.01 -5.86
N GLY A 67 -3.63 -3.06 -5.64
CA GLY A 67 -2.27 -3.11 -6.13
C GLY A 67 -1.76 -4.53 -6.32
N THR A 68 -0.57 -4.62 -6.90
CA THR A 68 0.18 -5.87 -7.06
C THR A 68 1.61 -5.60 -6.60
N ILE A 69 2.17 -6.52 -5.80
CA ILE A 69 3.56 -6.41 -5.32
C ILE A 69 4.50 -6.60 -6.50
N THR A 70 5.26 -5.57 -6.87
CA THR A 70 6.25 -5.63 -7.95
C THR A 70 7.62 -6.07 -7.45
N GLU A 71 7.95 -5.71 -6.21
CA GLU A 71 9.23 -5.99 -5.57
C GLU A 71 9.06 -6.16 -4.06
N ILE A 72 9.90 -6.99 -3.45
CA ILE A 72 10.00 -7.15 -2.00
C ILE A 72 11.39 -6.64 -1.65
N VAL A 73 11.44 -5.66 -0.78
CA VAL A 73 12.66 -5.03 -0.28
C VAL A 73 12.74 -5.32 1.21
N ASP A 74 13.92 -5.73 1.67
CA ASP A 74 14.24 -5.89 3.09
C ASP A 74 15.28 -4.81 3.41
N ASP A 75 15.09 -4.08 4.51
CA ASP A 75 16.15 -3.27 5.13
C ASP A 75 17.04 -4.14 6.03
#